data_AF-A0A359IFT3-F1
#
_entry.id   AF-A0A359IFT3-F1
#
_cell.length_a   1.000
_cell.length_b   1.000
_cell.length_c   1.000
_cell.angle_alpha   90.00
_cell.angle_beta   90.00
_cell.angle_gamma   90.00
#
_symmetry.space_group_name_H-M   'P 1'
#
loop_
_entity.id
_entity.type
_entity.pdbx_description
1 polymer ?
#
loop_
_entity_poly.entity_id
_entity_poly.type
_entity_poly.pdbx_seq_one_letter_code
_entity_poly.pdbx_strand_id
1 'polypeptide(L)'
;MYSEIFPESFSPLVWILQVEDFFYSFNTRNIPESPERIHKNLFCLSGFHSGLFFLIFSMLLLTMVIPYGLLIFFPGPVIAGTVALNLLIRILLVLAYRHPPFVSIVLHPISILYTARIALHSWNSYRKGSIIWKGRAIKKRGKHTMMKQFFQTYGLIILIYVVMILGGIWHLAGLFHKTSQILYVPLLVLLFSINLIYFISLYRETPLLNIFFFWTGLIFLTAMTLEIVGEKTGVLFGHYAYTDVLSPQIFGVPLVIGFSWLNLVFGAVQIANLYLSRYPWVFRALFASLLMTGFDGVMEPAARALGFWYWQNYTVPWQNYVAWFALGFIFCFPFLRYFPHAKDRQLIPMHIFLAQFLYFVLVNLA
;
A
#
# COMPACT_ATOMS: atom_id res chain seq x y z
N MET A 1 -0.75 -28.81 -10.07
CA MET A 1 0.66 -28.65 -10.52
C MET A 1 1.17 -27.19 -10.48
N TYR A 2 0.35 -26.19 -10.12
CA TYR A 2 0.75 -24.76 -10.05
C TYR A 2 0.76 -24.17 -8.63
N SER A 3 0.43 -24.97 -7.61
CA SER A 3 0.36 -24.57 -6.20
C SER A 3 1.68 -24.73 -5.42
N GLU A 4 2.71 -25.33 -6.03
CA GLU A 4 3.99 -25.61 -5.36
C GLU A 4 5.08 -24.54 -5.62
N ILE A 5 4.79 -23.53 -6.45
CA ILE A 5 5.84 -22.62 -6.98
C ILE A 5 5.81 -21.23 -6.34
N PHE A 6 4.75 -20.86 -5.61
CA PHE A 6 4.66 -19.56 -4.94
C PHE A 6 4.23 -19.75 -3.49
N PRO A 7 4.97 -19.25 -2.49
CA PRO A 7 4.39 -19.02 -1.18
C PRO A 7 3.26 -18.00 -1.36
N GLU A 8 2.09 -18.27 -0.78
CA GLU A 8 0.86 -17.48 -0.95
C GLU A 8 0.94 -16.03 -0.42
N SER A 9 2.10 -15.60 0.08
CA SER A 9 2.38 -14.20 0.38
C SER A 9 3.86 -13.88 0.09
N PHE A 10 4.12 -12.90 -0.76
CA PHE A 10 5.47 -12.35 -0.93
C PHE A 10 5.78 -11.48 0.29
N SER A 11 6.49 -12.03 1.28
CA SER A 11 7.08 -11.27 2.38
C SER A 11 8.58 -11.07 2.10
N PRO A 12 9.06 -9.82 1.96
CA PRO A 12 10.49 -9.53 1.77
C PRO A 12 11.37 -10.13 2.88
N LEU A 13 10.84 -10.23 4.11
CA LEU A 13 11.51 -10.85 5.26
C LEU A 13 11.64 -12.37 5.12
N VAL A 14 10.56 -13.06 4.70
CA VAL A 14 10.60 -14.51 4.42
C VAL A 14 11.56 -14.82 3.28
N TRP A 15 11.67 -13.92 2.31
CA TRP A 15 12.59 -14.05 1.18
C TRP A 15 14.06 -13.90 1.59
N ILE A 16 14.38 -12.91 2.44
CA ILE A 16 15.73 -12.74 3.02
C ILE A 16 16.10 -13.98 3.84
N LEU A 17 15.17 -14.48 4.67
CA LEU A 17 15.35 -15.69 5.45
C LEU A 17 15.53 -16.94 4.57
N GLN A 18 14.81 -17.07 3.47
CA GLN A 18 14.98 -18.18 2.52
C GLN A 18 16.32 -18.13 1.77
N VAL A 19 16.80 -16.92 1.44
CA VAL A 19 18.15 -16.73 0.89
C VAL A 19 19.20 -17.11 1.94
N GLU A 20 18.97 -16.88 3.22
CA GLU A 20 19.87 -17.24 4.32
C GLU A 20 19.82 -18.72 4.74
N ASP A 21 18.63 -19.34 4.79
CA ASP A 21 18.44 -20.79 4.99
C ASP A 21 19.11 -21.59 3.88
N PHE A 22 19.07 -21.07 2.65
CA PHE A 22 19.83 -21.60 1.52
C PHE A 22 21.34 -21.61 1.79
N PHE A 23 21.90 -20.60 2.50
CA PHE A 23 23.30 -20.62 2.96
C PHE A 23 23.54 -21.58 4.12
N TYR A 24 22.58 -21.71 5.06
CA TYR A 24 22.69 -22.68 6.15
C TYR A 24 22.80 -24.11 5.60
N SER A 25 21.99 -24.46 4.59
CA SER A 25 22.05 -25.74 3.88
C SER A 25 23.41 -25.99 3.18
N PHE A 26 24.13 -24.93 2.84
CA PHE A 26 25.44 -24.99 2.19
C PHE A 26 26.55 -25.44 3.16
N ASN A 27 26.36 -25.24 4.47
CA ASN A 27 27.39 -25.48 5.49
C ASN A 27 27.14 -26.74 6.32
N THR A 28 25.91 -27.26 6.34
CA THR A 28 25.54 -28.49 7.06
C THR A 28 25.51 -29.70 6.12
N ARG A 29 26.69 -30.26 5.77
CA ARG A 29 26.99 -31.63 5.23
C ARG A 29 26.00 -32.36 4.26
N ASN A 30 25.01 -31.69 3.70
CA ASN A 30 24.12 -32.18 2.64
C ASN A 30 24.26 -31.24 1.46
N ILE A 31 25.46 -31.21 0.88
CA ILE A 31 25.72 -30.57 -0.40
C ILE A 31 24.83 -31.29 -1.42
N PRO A 32 23.82 -30.63 -2.04
CA PRO A 32 23.19 -31.19 -3.21
C PRO A 32 24.29 -31.34 -4.26
N GLU A 33 24.51 -32.57 -4.72
CA GLU A 33 25.46 -32.91 -5.77
C GLU A 33 25.40 -31.87 -6.92
N SER A 34 26.54 -31.21 -7.14
CA SER A 34 26.82 -30.15 -8.12
C SER A 34 26.33 -28.71 -7.80
N PRO A 35 27.25 -27.72 -7.77
CA PRO A 35 26.93 -26.28 -7.82
C PRO A 35 25.95 -25.92 -8.96
N GLU A 36 25.96 -26.69 -10.04
CA GLU A 36 25.05 -26.55 -11.19
C GLU A 36 23.56 -26.68 -10.86
N ARG A 37 23.16 -27.42 -9.82
CA ARG A 37 21.75 -27.48 -9.39
C ARG A 37 21.31 -26.22 -8.63
N ILE A 38 22.24 -25.58 -7.95
CA ILE A 38 22.05 -24.42 -7.08
C ILE A 38 21.99 -23.12 -7.89
N HIS A 39 22.77 -23.01 -8.97
CA HIS A 39 22.79 -21.84 -9.88
C HIS A 39 21.47 -21.59 -10.64
N LYS A 40 20.55 -22.56 -10.69
CA LYS A 40 19.43 -22.57 -11.65
C LYS A 40 18.20 -21.75 -11.23
N ASN A 41 18.09 -21.25 -9.98
CA ASN A 41 16.79 -20.79 -9.46
C ASN A 41 16.74 -19.43 -8.71
N LEU A 42 17.85 -18.72 -8.48
CA LEU A 42 17.79 -17.42 -7.76
C LEU A 42 17.03 -16.33 -8.53
N PHE A 43 17.09 -16.34 -9.87
CA PHE A 43 16.27 -15.43 -10.67
C PHE A 43 14.77 -15.80 -10.68
N CYS A 44 14.42 -17.07 -10.42
CA CYS A 44 13.02 -17.50 -10.27
C CYS A 44 12.35 -16.83 -9.06
N LEU A 45 13.12 -16.58 -8.01
CA LEU A 45 12.65 -15.96 -6.78
C LEU A 45 12.16 -14.51 -6.98
N SER A 46 12.55 -13.83 -8.07
CA SER A 46 11.97 -12.53 -8.49
C SER A 46 10.77 -12.70 -9.44
N GLY A 47 10.23 -13.91 -9.58
CA GLY A 47 9.23 -14.25 -10.59
C GLY A 47 9.76 -14.07 -12.02
N PHE A 48 11.08 -14.20 -12.23
CA PHE A 48 11.75 -13.91 -13.50
C PHE A 48 11.65 -12.44 -13.97
N HIS A 49 11.48 -11.49 -13.05
CA HIS A 49 11.48 -10.06 -13.36
C HIS A 49 12.89 -9.47 -13.18
N SER A 50 13.50 -8.96 -14.25
CA SER A 50 14.83 -8.34 -14.17
C SER A 50 14.83 -7.05 -13.33
N GLY A 51 13.78 -6.22 -13.43
CA GLY A 51 13.70 -4.98 -12.65
C GLY A 51 13.61 -5.24 -11.15
N LEU A 52 12.65 -6.07 -10.73
CA LEU A 52 12.52 -6.50 -9.33
C LEU A 52 13.78 -7.21 -8.83
N PHE A 53 14.36 -8.08 -9.66
CA PHE A 53 15.63 -8.74 -9.36
C PHE A 53 16.75 -7.73 -9.05
N PHE A 54 17.03 -6.80 -9.96
CA PHE A 54 18.08 -5.81 -9.74
C PHE A 54 17.74 -4.84 -8.61
N LEU A 55 16.47 -4.47 -8.41
CA LEU A 55 16.06 -3.64 -7.28
C LEU A 55 16.38 -4.31 -5.94
N ILE A 56 15.99 -5.58 -5.77
CA ILE A 56 16.23 -6.35 -4.54
C ILE A 56 17.74 -6.50 -4.29
N PHE A 57 18.51 -6.90 -5.30
CA PHE A 57 19.96 -7.06 -5.14
C PHE A 57 20.67 -5.73 -4.89
N SER A 58 20.24 -4.64 -5.53
CA SER A 58 20.77 -3.30 -5.23
C SER A 58 20.45 -2.87 -3.80
N MET A 59 19.22 -3.10 -3.31
CA MET A 59 18.85 -2.81 -1.92
C MET A 59 19.68 -3.63 -0.92
N LEU A 60 19.89 -4.93 -1.18
CA LEU A 60 20.74 -5.78 -0.33
C LEU A 60 22.20 -5.30 -0.31
N LEU A 61 22.76 -4.92 -1.45
CA LEU A 61 24.11 -4.37 -1.52
C LEU A 61 24.21 -3.02 -0.80
N LEU A 62 23.27 -2.11 -1.05
CA LEU A 62 23.20 -0.78 -0.42
C LEU A 62 23.08 -0.84 1.09
N THR A 63 22.30 -1.78 1.62
CA THR A 63 22.00 -1.86 3.05
C THR A 63 23.01 -2.74 3.80
N MET A 64 23.53 -3.80 3.19
CA MET A 64 24.30 -4.83 3.91
C MET A 64 25.77 -4.94 3.50
N VAL A 65 26.21 -4.24 2.44
CA VAL A 65 27.60 -4.30 1.97
C VAL A 65 28.23 -2.91 1.94
N ILE A 66 27.56 -1.93 1.34
CA ILE A 66 28.08 -0.57 1.16
C ILE A 66 28.45 0.13 2.49
N PRO A 67 27.68 0.00 3.60
CA PRO A 67 28.04 0.65 4.86
C PRO A 67 29.41 0.22 5.41
N TYR A 68 29.79 -1.05 5.19
CA TYR A 68 31.10 -1.57 5.63
C TYR A 68 32.24 -0.99 4.80
N GLY A 69 32.06 -0.87 3.48
CA GLY A 69 33.02 -0.20 2.61
C GLY A 69 33.16 1.29 2.95
N LEU A 70 32.04 1.98 3.16
CA LEU A 70 32.03 3.38 3.56
C LEU A 70 32.72 3.60 4.91
N LEU A 71 32.57 2.69 5.87
CA LEU A 71 33.24 2.78 7.17
C LEU A 71 34.78 2.75 7.03
N ILE A 72 35.31 1.99 6.06
CA ILE A 72 36.76 1.89 5.81
C ILE A 72 37.30 3.18 5.21
N PHE A 73 36.60 3.77 4.24
CA PHE A 73 37.10 4.92 3.47
C PHE A 73 36.67 6.28 4.03
N PHE A 74 35.55 6.33 4.74
CA PHE A 74 34.93 7.55 5.26
C PHE A 74 34.36 7.30 6.67
N PRO A 75 35.22 7.07 7.67
CA PRO A 75 34.74 6.78 9.02
C PRO A 75 33.97 7.98 9.59
N GLY A 76 32.79 7.71 10.14
CA GLY A 76 31.94 8.73 10.75
C GLY A 76 30.85 8.10 11.64
N PRO A 77 30.33 8.84 12.62
CA PRO A 77 29.41 8.30 13.62
C PRO A 77 28.11 7.74 13.01
N VAL A 78 27.62 8.36 11.94
CA VAL A 78 26.42 7.90 11.21
C VAL A 78 26.68 6.57 10.49
N ILE A 79 27.84 6.43 9.84
CA ILE A 79 28.22 5.21 9.11
C ILE A 79 28.54 4.07 10.09
N ALA A 80 29.22 4.38 11.20
CA ALA A 80 29.43 3.42 12.27
C ALA A 80 28.11 2.93 12.88
N GLY A 81 27.12 3.82 13.05
CA GLY A 81 25.78 3.47 13.52
C GLY A 81 25.03 2.52 12.59
N THR A 82 25.12 2.70 11.27
CA THR A 82 24.48 1.79 10.30
C THR A 82 25.15 0.41 10.27
N VAL A 83 26.48 0.35 10.39
CA VAL A 83 27.22 -0.92 10.55
C VAL A 83 26.85 -1.62 11.87
N ALA A 84 26.75 -0.89 12.98
CA ALA A 84 26.34 -1.44 14.27
C ALA A 84 24.92 -2.02 14.22
N LEU A 85 23.98 -1.32 13.56
CA LEU A 85 22.62 -1.81 13.35
C LEU A 85 22.60 -3.10 12.51
N ASN A 86 23.40 -3.16 11.44
CA ASN A 86 23.52 -4.39 10.64
C ASN A 86 24.06 -5.56 11.48
N LEU A 87 25.11 -5.35 12.27
CA LEU A 87 25.66 -6.38 13.15
C LEU A 87 24.65 -6.83 14.21
N LEU A 88 23.87 -5.91 14.76
CA LEU A 88 22.78 -6.22 15.69
C LEU A 88 21.73 -7.12 15.04
N ILE A 89 21.28 -6.79 13.83
CA ILE A 89 20.35 -7.63 13.06
C ILE A 89 20.95 -9.03 12.85
N ARG A 90 22.25 -9.13 12.51
CA ARG A 90 22.93 -10.43 12.35
C ARG A 90 22.99 -11.24 13.63
N ILE A 91 23.26 -10.61 14.76
CA ILE A 91 23.25 -11.27 16.08
C ILE A 91 21.85 -11.80 16.39
N LEU A 92 20.81 -11.00 16.17
CA LEU A 92 19.43 -11.42 16.39
C LEU A 92 19.04 -12.62 15.52
N LEU A 93 19.48 -12.65 14.26
CA LEU A 93 19.25 -13.78 13.36
C LEU A 93 20.01 -15.04 13.80
N VAL A 94 21.26 -14.91 14.26
CA VAL A 94 22.01 -16.03 14.86
C VAL A 94 21.29 -16.61 16.07
N LEU A 95 20.73 -15.76 16.94
CA LEU A 95 19.99 -16.19 18.12
C LEU A 95 18.65 -16.84 17.76
N ALA A 96 17.91 -16.26 16.81
CA ALA A 96 16.60 -16.75 16.40
C ALA A 96 16.68 -18.08 15.63
N TYR A 97 17.68 -18.24 14.76
CA TYR A 97 17.76 -19.37 13.82
C TYR A 97 18.96 -20.31 14.07
N ARG A 98 19.72 -20.08 15.15
CA ARG A 98 20.89 -20.89 15.56
C ARG A 98 21.96 -21.03 14.47
N HIS A 99 22.14 -19.99 13.65
CA HIS A 99 23.16 -20.01 12.60
C HIS A 99 24.59 -19.92 13.17
N PRO A 100 25.63 -20.37 12.43
CA PRO A 100 27.02 -20.23 12.84
C PRO A 100 27.40 -18.75 13.04
N PRO A 101 27.76 -18.32 14.26
CA PRO A 101 27.93 -16.90 14.58
C PRO A 101 28.97 -16.21 13.70
N PHE A 102 30.10 -16.87 13.46
CA PHE A 102 31.20 -16.30 12.67
C PHE A 102 30.78 -16.04 11.21
N VAL A 103 30.11 -16.99 10.56
CA VAL A 103 29.71 -16.85 9.16
C VAL A 103 28.60 -15.80 9.01
N SER A 104 27.61 -15.83 9.91
CA SER A 104 26.44 -14.95 9.83
C SER A 104 26.71 -13.52 10.28
N ILE A 105 27.66 -13.29 11.19
CA ILE A 105 27.97 -11.95 11.70
C ILE A 105 29.18 -11.36 10.96
N VAL A 106 30.29 -12.10 10.83
CA VAL A 106 31.54 -11.56 10.31
C VAL A 106 31.60 -11.64 8.78
N LEU A 107 31.22 -12.78 8.19
CA LEU A 107 31.37 -13.02 6.76
C LEU A 107 30.14 -12.63 5.91
N HIS A 108 29.10 -12.05 6.50
CA HIS A 108 27.86 -11.77 5.77
C HIS A 108 28.00 -10.77 4.59
N PRO A 109 28.88 -9.75 4.58
CA PRO A 109 29.00 -8.88 3.41
C PRO A 109 29.59 -9.67 2.23
N ILE A 110 30.52 -10.59 2.52
CA ILE A 110 31.14 -11.49 1.55
C ILE A 110 30.12 -12.50 1.04
N SER A 111 29.28 -13.06 1.91
CA SER A 111 28.22 -13.98 1.50
C SER A 111 27.21 -13.29 0.57
N ILE A 112 26.82 -12.05 0.86
CA ILE A 112 25.90 -11.26 0.01
C ILE A 112 26.50 -10.95 -1.36
N LEU A 113 27.79 -10.59 -1.43
CA LEU A 113 28.50 -10.42 -2.69
C LEU A 113 28.53 -11.72 -3.51
N TYR A 114 28.75 -12.86 -2.85
CA TYR A 114 28.71 -14.17 -3.48
C TYR A 114 27.30 -14.53 -3.97
N THR A 115 26.25 -14.22 -3.20
CA THR A 115 24.84 -14.36 -3.61
C THR A 115 24.55 -13.52 -4.85
N ALA A 116 24.97 -12.26 -4.86
CA ALA A 116 24.79 -11.37 -5.99
C ALA A 116 25.46 -11.91 -7.26
N ARG A 117 26.66 -12.51 -7.13
CA ARG A 117 27.34 -13.18 -8.24
C ARG A 117 26.58 -14.40 -8.77
N ILE A 118 26.10 -15.27 -7.87
CA ILE A 118 25.30 -16.45 -8.27
C ILE A 118 23.99 -16.01 -8.92
N ALA A 119 23.34 -15.01 -8.35
CA ALA A 119 22.10 -14.45 -8.85
C ALA A 119 22.29 -13.85 -10.25
N LEU A 120 23.36 -13.09 -10.47
CA LEU A 120 23.69 -12.51 -11.78
C LEU A 120 23.95 -13.61 -12.82
N HIS A 121 24.65 -14.67 -12.43
CA HIS A 121 24.84 -15.85 -13.26
C HIS A 121 23.48 -16.51 -13.61
N SER A 122 22.61 -16.69 -12.62
CA SER A 122 21.24 -17.23 -12.79
C SER A 122 20.40 -16.41 -13.77
N TRP A 123 20.45 -15.07 -13.66
CA TRP A 123 19.80 -14.15 -14.59
C TRP A 123 20.37 -14.26 -16.02
N ASN A 124 21.69 -14.33 -16.16
CA ASN A 124 22.34 -14.50 -17.47
C ASN A 124 21.99 -15.85 -18.12
N SER A 125 21.95 -16.94 -17.35
CA SER A 125 21.50 -18.26 -17.82
C SER A 125 20.04 -18.23 -18.28
N TYR A 126 19.14 -17.53 -17.55
CA TYR A 126 17.77 -17.31 -18.01
C TYR A 126 17.71 -16.54 -19.34
N ARG A 127 18.50 -15.47 -19.48
CA ARG A 127 18.51 -14.67 -20.73
C ARG A 127 18.94 -15.51 -21.95
N LYS A 128 19.90 -16.41 -21.75
CA LYS A 128 20.42 -17.36 -22.75
C LYS A 128 19.49 -18.56 -23.02
N GLY A 129 18.39 -18.71 -22.27
CA GLY A 129 17.40 -19.77 -22.48
C GLY A 129 17.82 -21.16 -22.01
N SER A 130 18.84 -21.26 -21.15
CA SER A 130 19.45 -22.54 -20.74
C SER A 130 18.87 -23.15 -19.44
N ILE A 131 17.73 -22.62 -18.93
CA ILE A 131 17.17 -23.10 -17.66
C ILE A 131 16.30 -24.33 -17.87
N ILE A 132 16.76 -25.46 -17.32
CA ILE A 132 16.05 -26.74 -17.25
C ILE A 132 15.61 -26.96 -15.81
N TRP A 133 14.30 -27.14 -15.58
CA TRP A 133 13.72 -27.40 -14.26
C TRP A 133 13.08 -28.79 -14.23
N LYS A 134 13.52 -29.65 -13.30
CA LYS A 134 13.11 -31.06 -13.20
C LYS A 134 13.11 -31.77 -14.57
N GLY A 135 14.20 -31.62 -15.33
CA GLY A 135 14.37 -32.23 -16.66
C GLY A 135 13.59 -31.57 -17.82
N ARG A 136 12.86 -30.48 -17.59
CA ARG A 136 12.10 -29.76 -18.63
C ARG A 136 12.67 -28.37 -18.88
N ALA A 137 12.90 -28.00 -20.13
CA ALA A 137 13.29 -26.63 -20.48
C ALA A 137 12.15 -25.67 -20.14
N ILE A 138 12.44 -24.63 -19.35
CA ILE A 138 11.45 -23.57 -19.10
C ILE A 138 11.37 -22.72 -20.38
N LYS A 139 10.25 -22.82 -21.11
CA LYS A 139 10.00 -21.94 -22.25
C LYS A 139 10.06 -20.49 -21.77
N LYS A 140 10.85 -19.67 -22.45
CA LYS A 140 10.95 -18.22 -22.24
C LYS A 140 9.57 -17.59 -22.44
N ARG A 141 8.81 -17.41 -21.36
CA ARG A 141 7.58 -16.61 -21.40
C ARG A 141 8.01 -15.20 -21.77
N GLY A 142 7.45 -14.63 -22.85
CA GLY A 142 7.88 -13.34 -23.37
C GLY A 142 7.92 -12.29 -22.26
N LYS A 143 9.07 -11.65 -22.04
CA LYS A 143 9.26 -10.56 -21.06
C LYS A 143 8.23 -9.44 -21.27
N HIS A 144 7.81 -9.23 -22.53
CA HIS A 144 6.73 -8.32 -22.90
C HIS A 144 5.36 -8.75 -22.35
N THR A 145 5.05 -10.04 -22.27
CA THR A 145 3.73 -10.54 -21.87
C THR A 145 3.52 -10.43 -20.36
N MET A 146 4.54 -10.72 -19.54
CA MET A 146 4.41 -10.63 -18.07
C MET A 146 4.46 -9.21 -17.54
N MET A 147 5.32 -8.33 -18.09
CA MET A 147 5.33 -6.91 -17.69
C MET A 147 4.02 -6.24 -18.09
N LYS A 148 3.51 -6.54 -19.30
CA LYS A 148 2.16 -6.13 -19.72
C LYS A 148 1.10 -6.66 -18.74
N GLN A 149 1.17 -7.92 -18.33
CA GLN A 149 0.21 -8.49 -17.38
C GLN A 149 0.30 -7.86 -15.97
N PHE A 150 1.50 -7.57 -15.47
CA PHE A 150 1.70 -6.88 -14.18
C PHE A 150 1.10 -5.47 -14.22
N PHE A 151 1.45 -4.66 -15.22
CA PHE A 151 0.88 -3.32 -15.37
C PHE A 151 -0.62 -3.35 -15.70
N GLN A 152 -1.11 -4.37 -16.41
CA GLN A 152 -2.56 -4.58 -16.59
C GLN A 152 -3.26 -4.90 -15.26
N THR A 153 -2.58 -5.55 -14.31
CA THR A 153 -3.17 -5.96 -13.03
C THR A 153 -3.04 -4.87 -11.96
N TYR A 154 -1.87 -4.23 -11.85
CA TYR A 154 -1.54 -3.31 -10.76
C TYR A 154 -1.24 -1.88 -11.22
N GLY A 155 -1.21 -1.61 -12.53
CA GLY A 155 -0.83 -0.31 -13.06
C GLY A 155 -1.73 0.81 -12.57
N LEU A 156 -3.03 0.57 -12.44
CA LEU A 156 -3.98 1.53 -11.87
C LEU A 156 -3.69 1.83 -10.39
N ILE A 157 -3.42 0.79 -9.59
CA ILE A 157 -3.07 0.95 -8.17
C ILE A 157 -1.78 1.77 -8.04
N ILE A 158 -0.74 1.41 -8.80
CA ILE A 158 0.53 2.14 -8.83
C ILE A 158 0.30 3.61 -9.21
N LEU A 159 -0.50 3.86 -10.25
CA LEU A 159 -0.82 5.22 -10.70
C LEU A 159 -1.51 6.03 -9.59
N ILE A 160 -2.48 5.45 -8.90
CA ILE A 160 -3.16 6.11 -7.77
C ILE A 160 -2.14 6.51 -6.70
N TYR A 161 -1.28 5.59 -6.25
CA TYR A 161 -0.26 5.94 -5.24
C TYR A 161 0.73 6.98 -5.74
N VAL A 162 1.20 6.87 -6.99
CA VAL A 162 2.14 7.83 -7.57
C VAL A 162 1.54 9.23 -7.60
N VAL A 163 0.29 9.37 -8.08
CA VAL A 163 -0.39 10.68 -8.13
C VAL A 163 -0.56 11.28 -6.74
N MET A 164 -1.01 10.47 -5.76
CA MET A 164 -1.23 10.95 -4.39
C MET A 164 0.07 11.31 -3.67
N ILE A 165 1.13 10.50 -3.82
CA ILE A 165 2.44 10.76 -3.22
C ILE A 165 3.09 12.00 -3.85
N LEU A 166 3.06 12.12 -5.19
CA LEU A 166 3.61 13.29 -5.87
C LEU A 166 2.87 14.57 -5.46
N GLY A 167 1.54 14.51 -5.34
CA GLY A 167 0.75 15.64 -4.84
C GLY A 167 1.15 16.07 -3.43
N GLY A 168 1.39 15.12 -2.53
CA GLY A 168 1.87 15.40 -1.16
C GLY A 168 3.29 15.98 -1.15
N ILE A 169 4.21 15.44 -1.97
CA ILE A 169 5.57 15.95 -2.12
C ILE A 169 5.58 17.37 -2.70
N TRP A 170 4.74 17.66 -3.68
CA TRP A 170 4.61 19.01 -4.23
C TRP A 170 4.17 20.00 -3.16
N HIS A 171 3.21 19.62 -2.32
CA HIS A 171 2.79 20.46 -1.20
C HIS A 171 3.94 20.72 -0.22
N LEU A 172 4.66 19.66 0.20
CA LEU A 172 5.83 19.77 1.08
C LEU A 172 6.93 20.67 0.51
N ALA A 173 7.14 20.61 -0.81
CA ALA A 173 8.13 21.43 -1.49
C ALA A 173 7.65 22.88 -1.73
N GLY A 174 6.42 23.24 -1.34
CA GLY A 174 5.81 24.53 -1.63
C GLY A 174 5.54 24.77 -3.13
N LEU A 175 5.47 23.70 -3.93
CA LEU A 175 5.32 23.75 -5.38
C LEU A 175 3.86 23.52 -5.81
N PHE A 176 3.48 24.13 -6.93
CA PHE A 176 2.21 23.86 -7.62
C PHE A 176 0.93 24.02 -6.78
N HIS A 177 0.93 24.80 -5.70
CA HIS A 177 -0.18 24.92 -4.76
C HIS A 177 -1.54 25.18 -5.45
N LYS A 178 -1.61 26.19 -6.32
CA LYS A 178 -2.84 26.53 -7.07
C LYS A 178 -3.28 25.43 -8.04
N THR A 179 -2.32 24.77 -8.69
CA THR A 179 -2.60 23.64 -9.59
C THR A 179 -3.16 22.45 -8.80
N SER A 180 -2.57 22.12 -7.66
CA SER A 180 -3.04 21.06 -6.77
C SER A 180 -4.48 21.32 -6.28
N GLN A 181 -4.80 22.56 -5.90
CA GLN A 181 -6.16 22.96 -5.50
C GLN A 181 -7.18 22.74 -6.63
N ILE A 182 -6.87 23.19 -7.85
CA ILE A 182 -7.76 23.04 -9.02
C ILE A 182 -7.97 21.57 -9.38
N LEU A 183 -6.93 20.76 -9.31
CA LEU A 183 -6.98 19.34 -9.71
C LEU A 183 -7.58 18.44 -8.63
N TYR A 184 -7.68 18.91 -7.38
CA TYR A 184 -8.14 18.08 -6.26
C TYR A 184 -9.60 17.64 -6.42
N VAL A 185 -10.51 18.54 -6.82
CA VAL A 185 -11.93 18.21 -7.04
C VAL A 185 -12.10 17.18 -8.16
N PRO A 186 -11.56 17.38 -9.38
CA PRO A 186 -11.58 16.36 -10.43
C PRO A 186 -10.96 15.03 -9.99
N LEU A 187 -9.89 15.06 -9.20
CA LEU A 187 -9.24 13.85 -8.69
C LEU A 187 -10.17 13.05 -7.76
N LEU A 188 -10.84 13.69 -6.81
CA LEU A 188 -11.79 13.00 -5.93
C LEU A 188 -12.97 12.38 -6.71
N VAL A 189 -13.50 13.09 -7.71
CA VAL A 189 -14.56 12.57 -8.59
C VAL A 189 -14.06 11.39 -9.44
N LEU A 190 -12.80 11.45 -9.92
CA LEU A 190 -12.17 10.34 -10.63
C LEU A 190 -12.02 9.11 -9.73
N LEU A 191 -11.51 9.28 -8.50
CA LEU A 191 -11.39 8.19 -7.52
C LEU A 191 -12.76 7.57 -7.20
N PHE A 192 -13.80 8.40 -7.07
CA PHE A 192 -15.18 7.93 -6.90
C PHE A 192 -15.66 7.14 -8.12
N SER A 193 -15.38 7.63 -9.33
CA SER A 193 -15.75 6.95 -10.57
C SER A 193 -15.07 5.59 -10.70
N ILE A 194 -13.80 5.48 -10.29
CA ILE A 194 -13.06 4.21 -10.25
C ILE A 194 -13.70 3.24 -9.24
N ASN A 195 -14.05 3.71 -8.04
CA ASN A 195 -14.78 2.90 -7.05
C ASN A 195 -16.14 2.44 -7.57
N LEU A 196 -16.87 3.32 -8.26
CA LEU A 196 -18.17 3.01 -8.83
C LEU A 196 -18.04 1.93 -9.92
N ILE A 197 -17.10 2.06 -10.85
CA ILE A 197 -16.83 1.06 -11.89
C ILE A 197 -16.43 -0.28 -11.26
N TYR A 198 -15.61 -0.26 -10.20
CA TYR A 198 -15.23 -1.46 -9.46
C TYR A 198 -16.46 -2.21 -8.94
N PHE A 199 -17.35 -1.55 -8.20
CA PHE A 199 -18.54 -2.22 -7.66
C PHE A 199 -19.59 -2.56 -8.72
N ILE A 200 -19.74 -1.76 -9.78
CA ILE A 200 -20.56 -2.13 -10.95
C ILE A 200 -20.04 -3.45 -11.53
N SER A 201 -18.74 -3.60 -11.71
CA SER A 201 -18.16 -4.82 -12.27
C SER A 201 -18.42 -6.06 -11.41
N LEU A 202 -18.52 -5.88 -10.08
CA LEU A 202 -18.81 -6.96 -9.14
C LEU A 202 -20.29 -7.37 -9.14
N TYR A 203 -21.21 -6.39 -9.29
CA TYR A 203 -22.65 -6.63 -9.13
C TYR A 203 -23.43 -6.65 -10.44
N ARG A 204 -22.79 -6.42 -11.59
CA ARG A 204 -23.41 -6.29 -12.92
C ARG A 204 -24.44 -7.39 -13.24
N GLU A 205 -24.10 -8.64 -12.95
CA GLU A 205 -24.92 -9.82 -13.25
C GLU A 205 -25.81 -10.24 -12.07
N THR A 206 -26.08 -9.34 -11.12
CA THR A 206 -26.82 -9.62 -9.89
C THR A 206 -27.91 -8.58 -9.64
N PRO A 207 -29.00 -8.93 -8.95
CA PRO A 207 -30.02 -7.94 -8.55
C PRO A 207 -29.49 -6.90 -7.56
N LEU A 208 -28.30 -7.11 -6.98
CA LEU A 208 -27.67 -6.17 -6.05
C LEU A 208 -27.23 -4.86 -6.72
N LEU A 209 -27.08 -4.82 -8.05
CA LEU A 209 -26.64 -3.60 -8.75
C LEU A 209 -27.59 -2.42 -8.51
N ASN A 210 -28.91 -2.65 -8.60
CA ASN A 210 -29.91 -1.59 -8.39
C ASN A 210 -29.94 -1.14 -6.92
N ILE A 211 -29.79 -2.09 -5.99
CA ILE A 211 -29.70 -1.81 -4.55
C ILE A 211 -28.43 -1.00 -4.25
N PHE A 212 -27.31 -1.34 -4.90
CA PHE A 212 -26.04 -0.62 -4.79
C PHE A 212 -26.17 0.83 -5.25
N PHE A 213 -26.78 1.07 -6.41
CA PHE A 213 -27.01 2.44 -6.90
C PHE A 213 -27.93 3.24 -5.98
N PHE A 214 -29.04 2.64 -5.54
CA PHE A 214 -29.94 3.28 -4.61
C PHE A 214 -29.24 3.64 -3.29
N TRP A 215 -28.52 2.69 -2.70
CA TRP A 215 -27.76 2.90 -1.46
C TRP A 215 -26.66 3.96 -1.62
N THR A 216 -25.95 3.96 -2.75
CA THR A 216 -24.90 4.96 -3.05
C THR A 216 -25.50 6.35 -3.17
N GLY A 217 -26.62 6.49 -3.90
CA GLY A 217 -27.34 7.76 -4.02
C GLY A 217 -27.90 8.23 -2.69
N LEU A 218 -28.43 7.33 -1.87
CA LEU A 218 -28.93 7.65 -0.53
C LEU A 218 -27.81 8.20 0.36
N ILE A 219 -26.64 7.54 0.41
CA ILE A 219 -25.49 8.05 1.19
C ILE A 219 -25.06 9.42 0.69
N PHE A 220 -24.95 9.61 -0.63
CA PHE A 220 -24.58 10.92 -1.18
C PHE A 220 -25.52 12.02 -0.71
N LEU A 221 -26.84 11.81 -0.85
CA LEU A 221 -27.85 12.78 -0.47
C LEU A 221 -27.86 13.03 1.05
N THR A 222 -27.76 11.97 1.85
CA THR A 222 -27.71 12.08 3.31
C THR A 222 -26.45 12.79 3.76
N ALA A 223 -25.27 12.44 3.23
CA ALA A 223 -24.01 13.11 3.55
C ALA A 223 -24.06 14.60 3.19
N MET A 224 -24.49 14.96 1.98
CA MET A 224 -24.64 16.36 1.57
C MET A 224 -25.63 17.11 2.47
N THR A 225 -26.76 16.50 2.82
CA THR A 225 -27.75 17.13 3.70
C THR A 225 -27.19 17.37 5.10
N LEU A 226 -26.50 16.38 5.67
CA LEU A 226 -25.89 16.49 7.00
C LEU A 226 -24.76 17.51 7.02
N GLU A 227 -23.95 17.60 5.97
CA GLU A 227 -22.94 18.65 5.82
C GLU A 227 -23.57 20.04 5.74
N ILE A 228 -24.62 20.22 4.94
CA ILE A 228 -25.32 21.52 4.83
C ILE A 228 -25.96 21.92 6.16
N VAL A 229 -26.60 20.98 6.86
CA VAL A 229 -27.16 21.23 8.19
C VAL A 229 -26.04 21.50 9.20
N GLY A 230 -24.96 20.73 9.14
CA GLY A 230 -23.80 20.83 10.03
C GLY A 230 -23.09 22.17 9.93
N GLU A 231 -22.78 22.62 8.71
CA GLU A 231 -22.14 23.91 8.43
C GLU A 231 -23.02 25.08 8.91
N LYS A 232 -24.31 25.07 8.57
CA LYS A 232 -25.22 26.18 8.92
C LYS A 232 -25.57 26.28 10.39
N THR A 233 -25.70 25.15 11.07
CA THR A 233 -26.19 25.11 12.47
C THR A 233 -25.07 24.92 13.49
N GLY A 234 -23.95 24.32 13.08
CA GLY A 234 -22.88 23.89 13.97
C GLY A 234 -23.24 22.72 14.89
N VAL A 235 -24.45 22.16 14.81
CA VAL A 235 -24.95 21.17 15.77
C VAL A 235 -24.31 19.79 15.58
N LEU A 236 -24.01 19.40 14.35
CA LEU A 236 -23.47 18.07 14.05
C LEU A 236 -21.95 17.98 14.27
N PHE A 237 -21.21 18.88 13.62
CA PHE A 237 -19.75 18.84 13.60
C PHE A 237 -19.12 19.96 14.45
N GLY A 238 -19.83 21.07 14.63
CA GLY A 238 -19.33 22.33 15.18
C GLY A 238 -19.33 23.43 14.13
N HIS A 239 -18.89 24.63 14.51
CA HIS A 239 -18.85 25.76 13.60
C HIS A 239 -17.57 25.74 12.76
N TYR A 240 -17.74 25.48 11.46
CA TYR A 240 -16.71 25.54 10.42
C TYR A 240 -17.31 26.17 9.16
N ALA A 241 -16.45 26.67 8.29
CA ALA A 241 -16.86 27.21 6.99
C ALA A 241 -15.94 26.69 5.89
N TYR A 242 -16.54 26.24 4.79
CA TYR A 242 -15.81 25.88 3.58
C TYR A 242 -15.32 27.13 2.84
N THR A 243 -14.22 26.98 2.11
CA THR A 243 -13.69 28.04 1.22
C THR A 243 -14.07 27.77 -0.24
N ASP A 244 -13.79 28.74 -1.10
CA ASP A 244 -14.03 28.63 -2.55
C ASP A 244 -13.09 27.64 -3.26
N VAL A 245 -12.08 27.09 -2.57
CA VAL A 245 -11.11 26.13 -3.14
C VAL A 245 -11.82 24.89 -3.66
N LEU A 246 -12.81 24.38 -2.92
CA LEU A 246 -13.61 23.23 -3.30
C LEU A 246 -14.90 23.72 -3.95
N SER A 247 -14.87 23.91 -5.26
CA SER A 247 -16.02 24.36 -6.06
C SER A 247 -16.44 23.30 -7.10
N PRO A 248 -17.72 23.22 -7.48
CA PRO A 248 -18.84 24.07 -7.06
C PRO A 248 -19.44 23.67 -5.69
N GLN A 249 -20.10 24.64 -5.05
CA GLN A 249 -20.81 24.46 -3.78
C GLN A 249 -22.33 24.48 -3.94
N ILE A 250 -23.03 23.77 -3.06
CA ILE A 250 -24.48 23.79 -2.91
C ILE A 250 -24.77 24.25 -1.48
N PHE A 251 -25.46 25.39 -1.34
CA PHE A 251 -25.78 26.00 -0.04
C PHE A 251 -24.57 26.20 0.91
N GLY A 252 -23.39 26.51 0.36
CA GLY A 252 -22.15 26.71 1.12
C GLY A 252 -21.29 25.45 1.29
N VAL A 253 -21.79 24.28 0.89
CA VAL A 253 -21.07 23.01 1.00
C VAL A 253 -20.60 22.53 -0.38
N PRO A 254 -19.30 22.25 -0.58
CA PRO A 254 -18.78 21.72 -1.82
C PRO A 254 -19.44 20.39 -2.22
N LEU A 255 -19.87 20.28 -3.48
CA LEU A 255 -20.50 19.05 -4.00
C LEU A 255 -19.57 17.84 -3.90
N VAL A 256 -18.26 18.07 -3.97
CA VAL A 256 -17.24 17.03 -3.89
C VAL A 256 -17.23 16.28 -2.56
N ILE A 257 -17.73 16.89 -1.48
CA ILE A 257 -17.74 16.29 -0.15
C ILE A 257 -18.62 15.03 -0.12
N GLY A 258 -19.76 15.01 -0.82
CA GLY A 258 -20.59 13.81 -0.94
C GLY A 258 -19.84 12.64 -1.62
N PHE A 259 -19.03 12.93 -2.64
CA PHE A 259 -18.17 11.92 -3.28
C PHE A 259 -17.02 11.49 -2.38
N SER A 260 -16.47 12.41 -1.59
CA SER A 260 -15.43 12.11 -0.59
C SER A 260 -15.94 11.10 0.45
N TRP A 261 -17.12 11.34 1.04
CA TRP A 261 -17.76 10.41 1.97
C TRP A 261 -17.90 9.00 1.37
N LEU A 262 -18.37 8.90 0.12
CA LEU A 262 -18.50 7.61 -0.57
C LEU A 262 -17.15 6.92 -0.81
N ASN A 263 -16.13 7.65 -1.25
CA ASN A 263 -14.77 7.11 -1.39
C ASN A 263 -14.26 6.49 -0.09
N LEU A 264 -14.51 7.16 1.04
CA LEU A 264 -14.08 6.69 2.35
C LEU A 264 -14.87 5.46 2.80
N VAL A 265 -16.21 5.48 2.66
CA VAL A 265 -17.07 4.33 2.99
C VAL A 265 -16.63 3.10 2.21
N PHE A 266 -16.42 3.23 0.89
CA PHE A 266 -16.01 2.12 0.04
C PHE A 266 -14.69 1.49 0.47
N GLY A 267 -13.69 2.31 0.77
CA GLY A 267 -12.40 1.80 1.22
C GLY A 267 -12.44 1.23 2.63
N ALA A 268 -13.11 1.89 3.57
CA ALA A 268 -13.24 1.44 4.96
C ALA A 268 -13.94 0.08 5.05
N VAL A 269 -15.05 -0.10 4.32
CA VAL A 269 -15.75 -1.38 4.19
C VAL A 269 -14.83 -2.45 3.61
N GLN A 270 -14.05 -2.14 2.57
CA GLN A 270 -13.16 -3.10 1.94
C GLN A 270 -12.03 -3.55 2.87
N ILE A 271 -11.47 -2.62 3.64
CA ILE A 271 -10.47 -2.90 4.68
C ILE A 271 -11.09 -3.76 5.79
N ALA A 272 -12.27 -3.42 6.28
CA ALA A 272 -12.98 -4.20 7.29
C ALA A 272 -13.25 -5.64 6.82
N ASN A 273 -13.64 -5.82 5.55
CA ASN A 273 -13.85 -7.13 4.93
C ASN A 273 -12.56 -7.95 4.87
N LEU A 274 -11.44 -7.32 4.53
CA LEU A 274 -10.14 -7.97 4.44
C LEU A 274 -9.67 -8.49 5.81
N TYR A 275 -9.63 -7.61 6.81
CA TYR A 275 -9.01 -7.92 8.10
C TYR A 275 -9.95 -8.59 9.11
N LEU A 276 -11.25 -8.32 9.03
CA LEU A 276 -12.25 -8.82 9.98
C LEU A 276 -13.30 -9.74 9.34
N SER A 277 -12.98 -10.36 8.20
CA SER A 277 -13.89 -11.30 7.49
C SER A 277 -14.51 -12.40 8.35
N ARG A 278 -13.81 -12.84 9.41
CA ARG A 278 -14.26 -13.90 10.33
C ARG A 278 -15.25 -13.41 11.39
N TYR A 279 -15.38 -12.11 11.58
CA TYR A 279 -16.24 -11.51 12.59
C TYR A 279 -17.61 -11.11 12.00
N PRO A 280 -18.67 -11.07 12.83
CA PRO A 280 -19.98 -10.56 12.42
C PRO A 280 -19.90 -9.16 11.82
N TRP A 281 -20.85 -8.85 10.94
CA TRP A 281 -20.93 -7.56 10.24
C TRP A 281 -20.91 -6.35 11.20
N VAL A 282 -21.42 -6.49 12.44
CA VAL A 282 -21.44 -5.43 13.46
C VAL A 282 -20.02 -4.99 13.81
N PHE A 283 -19.12 -5.94 14.09
CA PHE A 283 -17.73 -5.64 14.44
C PHE A 283 -16.97 -5.04 13.27
N ARG A 284 -17.25 -5.50 12.05
CA ARG A 284 -16.72 -4.92 10.83
C ARG A 284 -17.19 -3.48 10.64
N ALA A 285 -18.46 -3.19 10.95
CA ALA A 285 -19.01 -1.84 10.86
C ALA A 285 -18.36 -0.92 11.88
N LEU A 286 -18.25 -1.35 13.14
CA LEU A 286 -17.52 -0.60 14.19
C LEU A 286 -16.07 -0.31 13.77
N PHE A 287 -15.37 -1.30 13.20
CA PHE A 287 -14.01 -1.11 12.72
C PHE A 287 -13.95 -0.15 11.52
N ALA A 288 -14.86 -0.25 10.56
CA ALA A 288 -14.95 0.69 9.44
C ALA A 288 -15.22 2.12 9.93
N SER A 289 -16.08 2.30 10.93
CA SER A 289 -16.33 3.59 11.59
C SER A 289 -15.06 4.16 12.22
N LEU A 290 -14.29 3.34 12.93
CA LEU A 290 -13.00 3.76 13.50
C LEU A 290 -12.01 4.18 12.42
N LEU A 291 -11.97 3.47 11.29
CA LEU A 291 -11.13 3.86 10.15
C LEU A 291 -11.57 5.22 9.57
N MET A 292 -12.87 5.47 9.45
CA MET A 292 -13.39 6.75 8.97
C MET A 292 -13.07 7.90 9.94
N THR A 293 -13.28 7.71 11.25
CA THR A 293 -12.91 8.70 12.27
C THR A 293 -11.40 8.94 12.33
N GLY A 294 -10.60 7.89 12.18
CA GLY A 294 -9.13 8.02 12.13
C GLY A 294 -8.66 8.75 10.86
N PHE A 295 -9.34 8.52 9.74
CA PHE A 295 -9.09 9.26 8.50
C PHE A 295 -9.40 10.75 8.67
N ASP A 296 -10.56 11.07 9.25
CA ASP A 296 -10.96 12.43 9.57
C ASP A 296 -9.92 13.15 10.46
N GLY A 297 -9.46 12.50 11.53
CA GLY A 297 -8.42 13.06 12.40
C GLY A 297 -7.12 13.44 11.70
N VAL A 298 -6.75 12.74 10.62
CA VAL A 298 -5.59 13.08 9.77
C VAL A 298 -5.95 14.12 8.71
N MET A 299 -7.16 14.06 8.16
CA MET A 299 -7.63 14.98 7.14
C MET A 299 -7.81 16.39 7.67
N GLU A 300 -8.31 16.56 8.90
CA GLU A 300 -8.62 17.87 9.49
C GLU A 300 -7.46 18.90 9.49
N PRO A 301 -6.27 18.59 10.03
CA PRO A 301 -5.13 19.50 9.94
C PRO A 301 -4.68 19.73 8.49
N ALA A 302 -4.76 18.72 7.63
CA ALA A 302 -4.36 18.82 6.23
C ALA A 302 -5.32 19.71 5.43
N ALA A 303 -6.62 19.62 5.71
CA ALA A 303 -7.66 20.43 5.09
C ALA A 303 -7.47 21.91 5.41
N ARG A 304 -7.03 22.25 6.62
CA ARG A 304 -6.62 23.61 6.97
C ARG A 304 -5.40 24.06 6.17
N ALA A 305 -4.35 23.23 6.07
CA ALA A 305 -3.14 23.55 5.33
C ALA A 305 -3.40 23.74 3.82
N LEU A 306 -4.36 22.99 3.26
CA LEU A 306 -4.81 23.11 1.87
C LEU A 306 -5.82 24.24 1.65
N GLY A 307 -6.33 24.83 2.73
CA GLY A 307 -7.32 25.89 2.72
C GLY A 307 -8.70 25.42 2.28
N PHE A 308 -9.10 24.18 2.58
CA PHE A 308 -10.41 23.64 2.22
C PHE A 308 -11.55 24.15 3.11
N TRP A 309 -11.35 24.14 4.43
CA TRP A 309 -12.27 24.71 5.41
C TRP A 309 -11.51 25.17 6.66
N TYR A 310 -12.17 26.03 7.43
CA TYR A 310 -11.65 26.54 8.70
C TYR A 310 -12.68 26.40 9.81
N TRP A 311 -12.23 26.00 11.00
CA TRP A 311 -13.03 25.98 12.22
C TRP A 311 -13.02 27.36 12.89
N GLN A 312 -14.14 27.78 13.48
CA GLN A 312 -14.31 29.10 14.10
C GLN A 312 -13.22 29.45 15.15
N ASN A 313 -12.67 28.45 15.84
CA ASN A 313 -11.61 28.63 16.85
C ASN A 313 -10.29 27.93 16.48
N TYR A 314 -10.08 27.57 15.21
CA TYR A 314 -8.91 26.80 14.75
C TYR A 314 -8.69 25.45 15.47
N THR A 315 -9.71 24.94 16.16
CA THR A 315 -9.69 23.65 16.85
C THR A 315 -10.88 22.83 16.41
N VAL A 316 -10.65 21.56 16.10
CA VAL A 316 -11.71 20.60 15.77
C VAL A 316 -12.43 20.20 17.06
N PRO A 317 -13.75 20.41 17.17
CA PRO A 317 -14.53 19.99 18.32
C PRO A 317 -14.59 18.46 18.44
N TRP A 318 -14.60 17.92 19.66
CA TRP A 318 -14.70 16.47 19.89
C TRP A 318 -15.98 15.86 19.30
N GLN A 319 -17.06 16.64 19.25
CA GLN A 319 -18.33 16.25 18.64
C GLN A 319 -18.19 15.89 17.15
N ASN A 320 -17.23 16.48 16.42
CA ASN A 320 -16.93 16.11 15.04
C ASN A 320 -16.53 14.64 14.94
N TYR A 321 -15.59 14.19 15.78
CA TYR A 321 -15.13 12.80 15.78
C TYR A 321 -16.23 11.81 16.16
N VAL A 322 -17.12 12.20 17.08
CA VAL A 322 -18.30 11.39 17.45
C VAL A 322 -19.30 11.32 16.30
N ALA A 323 -19.55 12.43 15.61
CA ALA A 323 -20.39 12.47 14.41
C ALA A 323 -19.79 11.59 13.30
N TRP A 324 -18.50 11.70 13.01
CA TRP A 324 -17.81 10.86 12.04
C TRP A 324 -17.88 9.38 12.37
N PHE A 325 -17.74 9.01 13.64
CA PHE A 325 -17.90 7.62 14.08
C PHE A 325 -19.33 7.12 13.86
N ALA A 326 -20.33 7.90 14.29
CA ALA A 326 -21.74 7.54 14.16
C ALA A 326 -22.19 7.46 12.70
N LEU A 327 -21.86 8.47 11.88
CA LEU A 327 -22.16 8.49 10.46
C LEU A 327 -21.40 7.41 9.70
N GLY A 328 -20.12 7.20 10.02
CA GLY A 328 -19.35 6.11 9.46
C GLY A 328 -19.97 4.74 9.74
N PHE A 329 -20.51 4.53 10.95
CA PHE A 329 -21.26 3.32 11.29
C PHE A 329 -22.53 3.20 10.44
N ILE A 330 -23.35 4.25 10.41
CA ILE A 330 -24.62 4.28 9.66
C ILE A 330 -24.39 4.02 8.16
N PHE A 331 -23.34 4.60 7.58
CA PHE A 331 -23.04 4.44 6.15
C PHE A 331 -22.41 3.09 5.83
N CYS A 332 -21.47 2.59 6.63
CA CYS A 332 -20.81 1.31 6.37
C CYS A 332 -21.70 0.09 6.71
N PHE A 333 -22.59 0.22 7.69
CA PHE A 333 -23.40 -0.88 8.21
C PHE A 333 -24.22 -1.60 7.12
N PRO A 334 -25.08 -0.92 6.31
CA PRO A 334 -25.90 -1.59 5.32
C PRO A 334 -25.05 -2.32 4.29
N PHE A 335 -23.90 -1.73 3.91
CA PHE A 335 -23.00 -2.39 2.97
C PHE A 335 -22.48 -3.72 3.53
N LEU A 336 -21.94 -3.68 4.75
CA LEU A 336 -21.34 -4.84 5.40
C LEU A 336 -22.35 -5.94 5.75
N ARG A 337 -23.62 -5.58 5.91
CA ARG A 337 -24.71 -6.51 6.22
C ARG A 337 -25.28 -7.23 5.00
N TYR A 338 -25.46 -6.49 3.89
CA TYR A 338 -26.26 -6.95 2.75
C TYR A 338 -25.43 -7.27 1.51
N PHE A 339 -24.23 -6.72 1.36
CA PHE A 339 -23.40 -6.97 0.19
C PHE A 339 -22.38 -8.08 0.45
N PRO A 340 -22.20 -9.00 -0.52
CA PRO A 340 -21.24 -10.08 -0.40
C PRO A 340 -19.82 -9.54 -0.41
N HIS A 341 -18.90 -10.29 0.20
CA HIS A 341 -17.51 -9.89 0.28
C HIS A 341 -16.86 -9.98 -1.10
N ALA A 342 -16.26 -8.89 -1.57
CA ALA A 342 -15.37 -8.96 -2.72
C ALA A 342 -14.19 -9.88 -2.40
N LYS A 343 -14.02 -10.95 -3.18
CA LYS A 343 -12.88 -11.89 -3.10
C LYS A 343 -11.78 -11.55 -4.12
N ASP A 344 -11.88 -10.38 -4.75
CA ASP A 344 -10.90 -9.93 -5.74
C ASP A 344 -9.55 -9.64 -5.07
N ARG A 345 -8.47 -9.95 -5.78
CA ARG A 345 -7.09 -9.76 -5.31
C ARG A 345 -6.66 -8.29 -5.32
N GLN A 346 -7.28 -7.44 -6.15
CA GLN A 346 -6.83 -6.07 -6.33
C GLN A 346 -7.34 -5.09 -5.28
N LEU A 347 -8.53 -5.32 -4.70
CA LEU A 347 -9.10 -4.51 -3.61
C LEU A 347 -8.96 -2.99 -3.83
N ILE A 348 -9.27 -2.51 -5.05
CA ILE A 348 -9.03 -1.12 -5.47
C ILE A 348 -9.56 -0.08 -4.47
N PRO A 349 -10.79 -0.21 -3.90
CA PRO A 349 -11.29 0.76 -2.93
C PRO A 349 -10.43 0.93 -1.68
N MET A 350 -9.83 -0.16 -1.18
CA MET A 350 -8.88 -0.09 -0.08
C MET A 350 -7.67 0.76 -0.45
N HIS A 351 -7.13 0.59 -1.66
CA HIS A 351 -5.97 1.35 -2.10
C HIS A 351 -6.29 2.83 -2.32
N ILE A 352 -7.48 3.17 -2.79
CA ILE A 352 -7.95 4.56 -2.92
C ILE A 352 -8.03 5.23 -1.54
N PHE A 353 -8.54 4.53 -0.53
CA PHE A 353 -8.57 5.03 0.85
C PHE A 353 -7.15 5.25 1.41
N LEU A 354 -6.30 4.24 1.31
CA LEU A 354 -4.93 4.30 1.85
C LEU A 354 -4.08 5.37 1.15
N ALA A 355 -4.24 5.55 -0.17
CA ALA A 355 -3.50 6.56 -0.91
C ALA A 355 -3.94 7.99 -0.55
N GLN A 356 -5.24 8.22 -0.32
CA GLN A 356 -5.74 9.50 0.20
C GLN A 356 -5.28 9.76 1.64
N PHE A 357 -5.31 8.73 2.49
CA PHE A 357 -4.80 8.84 3.85
C PHE A 357 -3.31 9.22 3.85
N LEU A 358 -2.50 8.56 3.01
CA LEU A 358 -1.08 8.88 2.85
C LEU A 358 -0.86 10.30 2.34
N TYR A 359 -1.66 10.76 1.37
CA TYR A 359 -1.59 12.15 0.90
C TYR A 359 -1.79 13.15 2.04
N PHE A 360 -2.81 12.97 2.87
CA PHE A 360 -3.05 13.87 4.01
C PHE A 360 -1.97 13.76 5.08
N VAL A 361 -1.44 12.56 5.35
CA VAL A 361 -0.25 12.40 6.21
C VAL A 361 0.92 13.24 5.66
N LEU A 362 1.22 13.15 4.37
CA LEU A 362 2.31 13.92 3.76
C LEU A 362 2.08 15.42 3.84
N VAL A 363 0.85 15.89 3.62
CA VAL A 363 0.49 17.31 3.75
C VAL A 363 0.72 17.82 5.18
N ASN A 364 0.40 17.01 6.19
CA ASN A 364 0.61 17.36 7.60
C ASN A 364 2.08 17.40 8.05
N LEU A 365 3.02 16.95 7.22
CA LEU A 365 4.45 17.02 7.52
C LEU A 365 5.09 18.36 7.09
N ALA A 366 4.34 19.21 6.37
CA ALA A 366 4.75 20.57 5.99
C ALA A 366 4.57 21.52 7.17
#